data_AF-A0A920T061-F1
#
_entry.id   AF-A0A920T061-F1
#
_cell.length_a   1.000
_cell.length_b   1.000
_cell.length_c   1.000
_cell.angle_alpha   90.00
_cell.angle_beta   90.00
_cell.angle_gamma   90.00
#
_symmetry.space_group_name_H-M   'P 1'
#
loop_
_entity.id
_entity.type
_entity.pdbx_description
1 polymer ?
#
loop_
_entity_poly.entity_id
_entity_poly.type
_entity_poly.pdbx_seq_one_letter_code
_entity_poly.pdbx_strand_id
1 'polypeptide(L)'
;MIGYSITAGGQSMPPTFGSEPRLAPNPHAWAVPADKEAPFVLDISSSSVAANKIQLLRRMESMTIPGLMADEQGTPIMDERPVPEETILLPNGATRELGSHKGYGLSAVAQVFAGILSHGTFGPYEGGHMSHFVAAYSIEAFTDVARFKSSMDDFLKYLRETPPAPGHDRVYYAGLPEHEESIDRHNRGIPLQKEVVDWFDKTTAEFDIPHLER
;
A
#
# COMPACT_ATOMS: atom_id res chain seq x y z
N MET A 1 17.86 -11.10 8.08
CA MET A 1 17.88 -10.68 6.66
C MET A 1 17.01 -9.46 6.48
N ILE A 2 17.23 -8.68 5.43
CA ILE A 2 16.30 -7.66 4.94
C ILE A 2 15.46 -8.31 3.83
N GLY A 3 14.14 -8.14 3.86
CA GLY A 3 13.23 -8.62 2.84
C GLY A 3 12.76 -7.49 1.92
N TYR A 4 12.63 -7.79 0.63
CA TYR A 4 11.98 -6.92 -0.35
C TYR A 4 11.04 -7.76 -1.22
N SER A 5 9.83 -7.26 -1.45
CA SER A 5 8.89 -7.86 -2.39
C SER A 5 8.16 -6.80 -3.19
N ILE A 6 7.90 -7.11 -4.45
CA ILE A 6 7.13 -6.29 -5.38
C ILE A 6 6.28 -7.18 -6.27
N THR A 7 5.16 -6.63 -6.71
CA THR A 7 4.26 -7.28 -7.65
C THR A 7 3.94 -6.36 -8.81
N ALA A 8 3.70 -6.96 -9.98
CA ALA A 8 3.20 -6.26 -11.15
C ALA A 8 2.05 -7.02 -11.80
N GLY A 9 1.03 -6.30 -12.23
CA GLY A 9 -0.09 -6.86 -12.98
C GLY A 9 -1.30 -5.94 -13.03
N GLY A 10 -2.01 -5.93 -14.15
CA GLY A 10 -3.17 -5.07 -14.38
C GLY A 10 -2.81 -3.64 -14.81
N GLN A 11 -3.84 -2.84 -15.11
CA GLN A 11 -3.72 -1.45 -15.52
C GLN A 11 -4.85 -0.64 -14.89
N SER A 12 -4.50 0.30 -14.03
CA SER A 12 -5.48 1.21 -13.41
C SER A 12 -4.94 2.60 -13.13
N MET A 13 -3.67 2.85 -13.47
CA MET A 13 -2.95 4.09 -13.22
C MET A 13 -2.23 4.57 -14.49
N PRO A 14 -2.35 5.85 -14.85
CA PRO A 14 -1.66 6.41 -16.00
C PRO A 14 -0.22 6.80 -15.64
N PRO A 15 0.71 6.82 -16.61
CA PRO A 15 1.97 7.54 -16.46
C PRO A 15 1.70 9.02 -16.16
N THR A 16 2.66 9.73 -15.56
CA THR A 16 2.53 11.20 -15.39
C THR A 16 2.29 11.87 -16.74
N PHE A 17 1.27 12.74 -16.81
CA PHE A 17 0.73 13.38 -18.03
C PHE A 17 -0.03 12.46 -18.99
N GLY A 18 -0.21 11.19 -18.67
CA GLY A 18 -1.07 10.28 -19.42
C GLY A 18 -2.53 10.40 -18.98
N SER A 19 -3.44 10.20 -19.93
CA SER A 19 -4.89 10.12 -19.68
C SER A 19 -5.42 8.70 -19.58
N GLU A 20 -4.59 7.70 -19.91
CA GLU A 20 -4.99 6.30 -19.99
C GLU A 20 -4.21 5.44 -18.98
N PRO A 21 -4.89 4.53 -18.26
CA PRO A 21 -4.21 3.53 -17.44
C PRO A 21 -3.24 2.69 -18.26
N ARG A 22 -1.96 2.65 -17.85
CA ARG A 22 -0.92 1.81 -18.49
C ARG A 22 -0.12 0.98 -17.50
N LEU A 23 -0.20 1.31 -16.21
CA LEU A 23 0.43 0.55 -15.14
C LEU A 23 -0.58 0.26 -14.04
N ALA A 24 -0.24 -0.68 -13.18
CA ALA A 24 -0.94 -0.88 -11.93
C ALA A 24 -0.23 -0.15 -10.78
N PRO A 25 -0.91 0.04 -9.65
CA PRO A 25 -0.33 0.63 -8.45
C PRO A 25 0.82 -0.19 -7.83
N ASN A 26 1.09 -1.40 -8.32
CA ASN A 26 2.31 -2.19 -8.10
C ASN A 26 3.00 -1.92 -6.75
N PRO A 27 2.50 -2.50 -5.65
CA PRO A 27 3.03 -2.21 -4.32
C PRO A 27 4.48 -2.69 -4.13
N HIS A 28 5.20 -1.96 -3.29
CA HIS A 28 6.55 -2.27 -2.84
C HIS A 28 6.53 -2.49 -1.33
N ALA A 29 7.04 -3.64 -0.89
CA ALA A 29 7.16 -3.97 0.51
C ALA A 29 8.62 -4.22 0.91
N TRP A 30 9.06 -3.59 2.00
CA TRP A 30 10.37 -3.75 2.62
C TRP A 30 10.20 -4.12 4.08
N ALA A 31 10.96 -5.11 4.54
CA ALA A 31 11.00 -5.52 5.95
C ALA A 31 12.45 -5.55 6.45
N VAL A 32 12.74 -4.78 7.50
CA VAL A 32 14.08 -4.64 8.09
C VAL A 32 13.99 -4.92 9.60
N PRO A 33 14.76 -5.89 10.12
CA PRO A 33 14.67 -6.25 11.53
C PRO A 33 15.39 -5.24 12.43
N ALA A 34 14.84 -5.03 13.61
CA ALA A 34 15.48 -4.33 14.73
C ALA A 34 15.75 -5.32 15.89
N ASP A 35 16.26 -4.86 17.04
CA ASP A 35 16.48 -5.72 18.22
C ASP A 35 15.31 -5.57 19.21
N LYS A 36 15.05 -4.34 19.65
CA LYS A 36 14.03 -4.02 20.66
C LYS A 36 12.82 -3.30 20.08
N GLU A 37 13.04 -2.44 19.08
CA GLU A 37 11.94 -1.74 18.39
C GLU A 37 11.16 -2.71 17.51
N ALA A 38 9.93 -2.34 17.15
CA ALA A 38 9.19 -3.06 16.12
C ALA A 38 9.98 -3.02 14.80
N PRO A 39 9.94 -4.08 13.97
CA PRO A 39 10.66 -4.06 12.70
C PRO A 39 10.14 -2.93 11.81
N PHE A 40 11.04 -2.34 11.03
CA PHE A 40 10.63 -1.41 9.99
C PHE A 40 9.97 -2.20 8.87
N VAL A 41 8.68 -1.93 8.64
CA VAL A 41 7.90 -2.57 7.58
C VAL A 41 7.22 -1.49 6.76
N LEU A 42 7.78 -1.20 5.59
CA LEU A 42 7.15 -0.31 4.62
C LEU A 42 6.39 -1.15 3.62
N ASP A 43 5.07 -1.07 3.61
CA ASP A 43 4.21 -1.64 2.56
C ASP A 43 3.39 -0.53 1.93
N ILE A 44 3.75 -0.17 0.70
CA ILE A 44 3.17 0.99 0.02
C ILE A 44 2.73 0.67 -1.39
N SER A 45 1.63 1.29 -1.78
CA SER A 45 1.24 1.39 -3.18
C SER A 45 1.97 2.54 -3.86
N SER A 46 2.29 2.37 -5.14
CA SER A 46 2.85 3.44 -5.97
C SER A 46 1.79 4.45 -6.47
N SER A 47 0.49 4.19 -6.22
CA SER A 47 -0.60 5.16 -6.39
C SER A 47 -0.76 6.08 -5.17
N SER A 48 -1.46 7.21 -5.36
CA SER A 48 -1.85 8.10 -4.27
C SER A 48 -2.76 7.41 -3.24
N VAL A 49 -3.55 6.42 -3.67
CA VAL A 49 -4.50 5.69 -2.84
C VAL A 49 -4.77 4.29 -3.37
N ALA A 50 -5.14 3.37 -2.48
CA ALA A 50 -5.68 2.07 -2.88
C ALA A 50 -7.08 2.20 -3.50
N ALA A 51 -7.38 1.42 -4.55
CA ALA A 51 -8.64 1.48 -5.30
C ALA A 51 -9.89 1.34 -4.41
N ASN A 52 -9.82 0.46 -3.40
CA ASN A 52 -10.92 0.21 -2.47
C ASN A 52 -11.29 1.44 -1.64
N LYS A 53 -10.36 2.38 -1.38
CA LYS A 53 -10.67 3.62 -0.65
C LYS A 53 -11.54 4.57 -1.48
N ILE A 54 -11.42 4.57 -2.82
CA ILE A 54 -12.35 5.32 -3.68
C ILE A 54 -13.76 4.74 -3.58
N GLN A 55 -13.88 3.40 -3.59
CA GLN A 55 -15.18 2.74 -3.41
C GLN A 55 -15.77 3.00 -2.02
N LEU A 56 -14.93 3.12 -0.99
CA LEU A 56 -15.36 3.50 0.35
C LEU A 56 -15.92 4.93 0.37
N LEU A 57 -15.25 5.90 -0.27
CA LEU A 57 -15.78 7.27 -0.38
C LEU A 57 -17.16 7.29 -1.06
N ARG A 58 -17.36 6.51 -2.13
CA ARG A 58 -18.66 6.38 -2.80
C ARG A 58 -19.73 5.82 -1.87
N ARG A 59 -19.43 4.72 -1.17
CA ARG A 59 -20.36 4.06 -0.23
C ARG A 59 -20.77 4.97 0.93
N MET A 60 -19.86 5.82 1.39
CA MET A 60 -20.12 6.78 2.46
C MET A 60 -20.68 8.11 1.95
N GLU A 61 -20.98 8.23 0.65
CA GLU A 61 -21.42 9.48 0.00
C GLU A 61 -20.52 10.68 0.35
N SER A 62 -19.22 10.41 0.51
CA SER A 62 -18.23 11.39 0.93
C SER A 62 -17.66 12.17 -0.26
N MET A 63 -17.13 13.35 0.02
CA MET A 63 -16.46 14.19 -0.98
C MET A 63 -15.12 13.60 -1.40
N THR A 64 -14.64 13.97 -2.59
CA THR A 64 -13.28 13.68 -3.04
C THR A 64 -12.27 14.31 -2.09
N ILE A 65 -11.15 13.61 -1.92
CA ILE A 65 -9.95 14.18 -1.31
C ILE A 65 -9.01 14.58 -2.46
N PRO A 66 -8.55 15.84 -2.52
CA PRO A 66 -7.63 16.31 -3.56
C PRO A 66 -6.42 15.39 -3.78
N GLY A 67 -6.14 15.08 -5.05
CA GLY A 67 -4.97 14.31 -5.46
C GLY A 67 -5.07 12.79 -5.32
N LEU A 68 -6.21 12.25 -4.87
CA LEU A 68 -6.40 10.80 -4.77
C LEU A 68 -6.75 10.13 -6.11
N MET A 69 -7.45 10.85 -7.00
CA MET A 69 -7.97 10.30 -8.25
C MET A 69 -8.01 11.35 -9.36
N ALA A 70 -8.10 10.89 -10.60
CA ALA A 70 -8.39 11.69 -11.78
C ALA A 70 -9.81 11.42 -12.29
N ASP A 71 -10.34 12.35 -13.07
CA ASP A 71 -11.54 12.12 -13.87
C ASP A 71 -11.29 11.18 -15.07
N GLU A 72 -12.32 10.96 -15.88
CA GLU A 72 -12.29 10.09 -17.05
C GLU A 72 -11.31 10.57 -18.15
N GLN A 73 -10.95 11.86 -18.16
CA GLN A 73 -9.93 12.41 -19.06
C GLN A 73 -8.50 12.24 -18.49
N GLY A 74 -8.36 11.65 -17.31
CA GLY A 74 -7.09 11.50 -16.60
C GLY A 74 -6.58 12.82 -16.00
N THR A 75 -7.44 13.83 -15.88
CA THR A 75 -7.08 15.09 -15.22
C THR A 75 -7.16 14.91 -13.70
N PRO A 76 -6.09 15.18 -12.94
CA PRO A 76 -6.13 15.08 -11.49
C PRO A 76 -7.21 15.94 -10.85
N ILE A 77 -8.02 15.35 -9.97
CA ILE A 77 -9.01 16.06 -9.17
C ILE A 77 -8.30 16.69 -7.97
N MET A 78 -8.21 18.01 -7.93
CA MET A 78 -7.46 18.76 -6.91
C MET A 78 -8.36 19.60 -5.99
N ASP A 79 -9.67 19.42 -6.11
CA ASP A 79 -10.73 20.09 -5.35
C ASP A 79 -11.66 19.08 -4.66
N GLU A 80 -12.42 19.56 -3.67
CA GLU A 80 -13.47 18.78 -3.02
C GLU A 80 -14.76 18.84 -3.86
N ARG A 81 -15.22 17.69 -4.34
CA ARG A 81 -16.46 17.53 -5.11
C ARG A 81 -17.07 16.14 -4.89
N PRO A 82 -18.31 15.88 -5.32
CA PRO A 82 -18.84 14.52 -5.32
C PRO A 82 -17.94 13.59 -6.14
N VAL A 83 -17.75 12.35 -5.67
CA VAL A 83 -16.91 11.36 -6.36
C VAL A 83 -17.53 11.05 -7.73
N PRO A 84 -16.80 11.25 -8.86
CA PRO A 84 -17.32 10.92 -10.18
C PRO A 84 -17.64 9.43 -10.34
N GLU A 85 -18.56 9.13 -11.26
CA GLU A 85 -18.94 7.75 -11.61
C GLU A 85 -17.73 6.99 -12.17
N GLU A 86 -16.99 7.61 -13.07
CA GLU A 86 -15.74 7.09 -13.63
C GLU A 86 -14.53 7.84 -13.06
N THR A 87 -13.54 7.08 -12.59
CA THR A 87 -12.33 7.64 -11.98
C THR A 87 -11.11 6.81 -12.35
N ILE A 88 -9.98 7.49 -12.48
CA ILE A 88 -8.68 6.87 -12.74
C ILE A 88 -7.80 7.03 -11.49
N LEU A 89 -7.05 5.99 -11.10
CA LEU A 89 -6.09 6.12 -9.99
C LEU A 89 -4.90 6.97 -10.42
N LEU A 90 -4.47 7.86 -9.54
CA LEU A 90 -3.27 8.67 -9.76
C LEU A 90 -2.03 8.00 -9.19
N PRO A 91 -0.84 8.20 -9.81
CA PRO A 91 0.43 7.93 -9.17
C PRO A 91 0.61 8.74 -7.88
N ASN A 92 1.34 8.19 -6.93
CA ASN A 92 1.68 8.88 -5.69
C ASN A 92 2.32 10.23 -6.01
N GLY A 93 1.76 11.29 -5.42
CA GLY A 93 2.12 12.67 -5.72
C GLY A 93 1.23 13.32 -6.77
N ALA A 94 0.14 12.70 -7.22
CA ALA A 94 -0.96 13.27 -8.01
C ALA A 94 -0.58 13.99 -9.32
N THR A 95 -0.02 15.20 -9.22
CA THR A 95 0.47 16.03 -10.34
C THR A 95 1.98 15.95 -10.49
N ARG A 96 2.55 16.45 -11.58
CA ARG A 96 4.01 16.44 -11.79
C ARG A 96 4.73 17.25 -10.71
N GLU A 97 4.15 18.36 -10.30
CA GLU A 97 4.66 19.35 -9.34
C GLU A 97 4.69 18.78 -7.93
N LEU A 98 3.68 17.99 -7.57
CA LEU A 98 3.55 17.34 -6.26
C LEU A 98 4.29 15.99 -6.18
N GLY A 99 4.72 15.44 -7.32
CA GLY A 99 5.64 14.30 -7.36
C GLY A 99 5.16 13.04 -8.06
N SER A 100 4.06 13.08 -8.81
CA SER A 100 3.48 11.96 -9.59
C SER A 100 4.53 11.08 -10.29
N HIS A 101 5.54 11.70 -10.91
CA HIS A 101 6.62 11.01 -11.61
C HIS A 101 7.45 10.05 -10.73
N LYS A 102 7.48 10.27 -9.40
CA LYS A 102 8.13 9.39 -8.43
C LYS A 102 7.29 8.13 -8.19
N GLY A 103 5.99 8.29 -7.94
CA GLY A 103 5.05 7.18 -7.82
C GLY A 103 4.99 6.35 -9.11
N TYR A 104 4.87 7.03 -10.25
CA TYR A 104 4.93 6.39 -11.56
C TYR A 104 6.26 5.63 -11.76
N GLY A 105 7.40 6.24 -11.41
CA GLY A 105 8.70 5.59 -11.48
C GLY A 105 8.81 4.32 -10.65
N LEU A 106 8.25 4.31 -9.42
CA LEU A 106 8.18 3.12 -8.58
C LEU A 106 7.39 2.00 -9.28
N SER A 107 6.19 2.32 -9.78
CA SER A 107 5.37 1.36 -10.53
C SER A 107 6.11 0.77 -11.74
N ALA A 108 6.87 1.59 -12.47
CA ALA A 108 7.66 1.15 -13.60
C ALA A 108 8.79 0.21 -13.17
N VAL A 109 9.47 0.47 -12.06
CA VAL A 109 10.47 -0.45 -11.47
C VAL A 109 9.84 -1.80 -11.15
N ALA A 110 8.66 -1.81 -10.52
CA ALA A 110 7.95 -3.04 -10.25
C ALA A 110 7.59 -3.80 -11.54
N GLN A 111 7.14 -3.10 -12.59
CA GLN A 111 6.88 -3.73 -13.90
C GLN A 111 8.14 -4.35 -14.52
N VAL A 112 9.31 -3.73 -14.35
CA VAL A 112 10.58 -4.28 -14.84
C VAL A 112 10.97 -5.55 -14.07
N PHE A 113 10.98 -5.49 -12.74
CA PHE A 113 11.48 -6.60 -11.91
C PHE A 113 10.49 -7.74 -11.70
N ALA A 114 9.22 -7.42 -11.45
CA ALA A 114 8.20 -8.43 -11.26
C ALA A 114 7.68 -8.88 -12.63
N GLY A 115 7.35 -7.97 -13.53
CA GLY A 115 6.82 -8.28 -14.87
C GLY A 115 7.87 -8.79 -15.84
N ILE A 116 8.65 -7.88 -16.43
CA ILE A 116 9.53 -8.19 -17.57
C ILE A 116 10.59 -9.23 -17.22
N LEU A 117 11.26 -9.08 -16.07
CA LEU A 117 12.32 -9.99 -15.63
C LEU A 117 11.81 -11.42 -15.38
N SER A 118 10.54 -11.59 -15.00
CA SER A 118 9.92 -12.92 -14.85
C SER A 118 9.39 -13.49 -16.16
N HIS A 119 9.63 -12.82 -17.30
CA HIS A 119 8.99 -13.09 -18.59
C HIS A 119 7.46 -12.91 -18.56
N GLY A 120 6.95 -12.15 -17.59
CA GLY A 120 5.56 -11.72 -17.53
C GLY A 120 5.20 -10.67 -18.58
N THR A 121 3.90 -10.48 -18.80
CA THR A 121 3.36 -9.54 -19.80
C THR A 121 3.19 -8.12 -19.23
N PHE A 122 3.11 -7.13 -20.12
CA PHE A 122 2.70 -5.76 -19.81
C PHE A 122 1.64 -5.30 -20.83
N GLY A 123 0.81 -4.32 -20.47
CA GLY A 123 -0.28 -3.89 -21.34
C GLY A 123 -1.49 -4.85 -21.33
N PRO A 124 -2.46 -4.66 -22.24
CA PRO A 124 -3.80 -5.29 -22.16
C PRO A 124 -3.79 -6.74 -22.67
N TYR A 125 -2.88 -7.57 -22.17
CA TYR A 125 -2.83 -8.98 -22.52
C TYR A 125 -3.97 -9.76 -21.86
N GLU A 126 -4.66 -10.58 -22.66
CA GLU A 126 -5.61 -11.57 -22.17
C GLU A 126 -4.89 -12.59 -21.29
N GLY A 127 -5.37 -12.78 -20.06
CA GLY A 127 -4.80 -13.73 -19.09
C GLY A 127 -4.28 -13.11 -17.79
N GLY A 128 -4.13 -11.78 -17.71
CA GLY A 128 -3.96 -11.07 -16.44
C GLY A 128 -2.83 -11.61 -15.56
N HIS A 129 -1.69 -11.96 -16.15
CA HIS A 129 -0.59 -12.56 -15.40
C HIS A 129 -0.03 -11.57 -14.37
N MET A 130 -0.41 -11.77 -13.11
CA MET A 130 0.31 -11.19 -11.98
C MET A 130 1.65 -11.90 -11.85
N SER A 131 2.67 -11.11 -11.56
CA SER A 131 4.03 -11.58 -11.39
C SER A 131 4.62 -10.93 -10.16
N HIS A 132 5.54 -11.64 -9.52
CA HIS A 132 6.12 -11.23 -8.25
C HIS A 132 7.63 -11.34 -8.33
N PHE A 133 8.31 -10.40 -7.70
CA PHE A 133 9.73 -10.48 -7.44
C PHE A 133 9.97 -10.36 -5.94
N VAL A 134 10.81 -11.24 -5.42
CA VAL A 134 11.19 -11.29 -4.01
C VAL A 134 12.71 -11.33 -3.91
N ALA A 135 13.25 -10.60 -2.94
CA ALA A 135 14.67 -10.59 -2.62
C ALA A 135 14.87 -10.66 -1.10
N ALA A 136 15.92 -11.37 -0.69
CA ALA A 136 16.36 -11.44 0.68
C ALA A 136 17.86 -11.11 0.75
N TYR A 137 18.21 -10.10 1.54
CA TYR A 137 19.58 -9.66 1.74
C TYR A 137 20.08 -10.16 3.10
N SER A 138 21.12 -10.98 3.09
CA SER A 138 21.74 -11.44 4.33
C SER A 138 22.51 -10.28 4.98
N ILE A 139 22.18 -9.94 6.24
CA ILE A 139 22.82 -8.81 6.95
C ILE A 139 24.28 -9.15 7.27
N GLU A 140 24.55 -10.39 7.69
CA GLU A 140 25.89 -10.91 7.99
C GLU A 140 26.85 -10.86 6.80
N ALA A 141 26.33 -10.82 5.56
CA ALA A 141 27.16 -10.67 4.37
C ALA A 141 27.76 -9.24 4.25
N PHE A 142 27.25 -8.27 5.01
CA PHE A 142 27.68 -6.87 4.97
C PHE A 142 28.24 -6.37 6.31
N THR A 143 27.70 -6.82 7.44
CA THR A 143 28.07 -6.33 8.78
C THR A 143 27.65 -7.30 9.89
N ASP A 144 28.10 -7.05 11.12
CA ASP A 144 27.63 -7.78 12.30
C ASP A 144 26.12 -7.56 12.53
N VAL A 145 25.39 -8.65 12.73
CA VAL A 145 23.91 -8.65 12.81
C VAL A 145 23.42 -7.94 14.07
N ALA A 146 24.07 -8.17 15.21
CA ALA A 146 23.67 -7.56 16.48
C ALA A 146 23.88 -6.03 16.43
N ARG A 147 25.04 -5.59 15.92
CA ARG A 147 25.33 -4.18 15.69
C ARG A 147 24.32 -3.55 14.73
N PHE A 148 24.00 -4.20 13.61
CA PHE A 148 23.00 -3.70 12.66
C PHE A 148 21.65 -3.47 13.33
N LYS A 149 21.13 -4.46 14.08
CA LYS A 149 19.85 -4.35 14.75
C LYS A 149 19.84 -3.27 15.84
N SER A 150 20.92 -3.13 16.59
CA SER A 150 21.07 -2.03 17.56
C SER A 150 21.06 -0.66 16.88
N SER A 151 21.71 -0.51 15.72
CA SER A 151 21.64 0.75 14.94
C SER A 151 20.25 1.00 14.37
N MET A 152 19.50 -0.06 14.02
CA MET A 152 18.09 0.06 13.63
C MET A 152 17.22 0.54 14.79
N ASP A 153 17.43 0.02 16.01
CA ASP A 153 16.72 0.53 17.19
C ASP A 153 16.97 2.03 17.38
N ASP A 154 18.24 2.46 17.33
CA ASP A 154 18.60 3.88 17.47
C ASP A 154 17.93 4.74 16.41
N PHE A 155 17.91 4.28 15.15
CA PHE A 155 17.27 4.99 14.03
C PHE A 155 15.75 5.09 14.19
N LEU A 156 15.08 3.99 14.50
CA LEU A 156 13.62 3.95 14.64
C LEU A 156 13.14 4.76 15.85
N LYS A 157 13.89 4.67 16.95
CA LYS A 157 13.67 5.52 18.13
C LYS A 157 13.84 7.00 17.77
N TYR A 158 14.91 7.36 17.06
CA TYR A 158 15.15 8.73 16.60
C TYR A 158 13.98 9.29 15.78
N LEU A 159 13.41 8.50 14.85
CA LEU A 159 12.24 8.90 14.09
C LEU A 159 10.99 9.08 14.99
N ARG A 160 10.67 8.09 15.83
CA ARG A 160 9.49 8.13 16.70
C ARG A 160 9.53 9.28 17.71
N GLU A 161 10.71 9.62 18.22
CA GLU A 161 10.92 10.69 19.21
C GLU A 161 11.04 12.09 18.58
N THR A 162 10.91 12.20 17.26
CA THR A 162 10.85 13.50 16.58
C THR A 162 9.64 14.29 17.12
N PRO A 163 9.82 15.55 17.55
CA PRO A 163 8.70 16.39 18.00
C PRO A 163 7.63 16.50 16.91
N PRO A 164 6.35 16.21 17.22
CA PRO A 164 5.31 16.25 16.22
C PRO A 164 5.04 17.69 15.76
N ALA A 165 4.60 17.84 14.50
CA ALA A 165 4.11 19.11 14.01
C ALA A 165 2.81 19.52 14.74
N PRO A 166 2.46 20.82 14.80
CA PRO A 166 1.23 21.28 15.43
C PRO A 166 0.00 20.52 14.91
N GLY A 167 -0.86 20.06 15.83
CA GLY A 167 -2.06 19.28 15.50
C GLY A 167 -1.87 17.77 15.44
N HIS A 168 -0.67 17.26 15.71
CA HIS A 168 -0.38 15.83 15.76
C HIS A 168 0.19 15.41 17.13
N ASP A 169 -0.15 14.20 17.58
CA ASP A 169 0.26 13.69 18.90
C ASP A 169 1.66 13.07 18.91
N ARG A 170 2.05 12.37 17.83
CA ARG A 170 3.35 11.70 17.70
C ARG A 170 3.73 11.41 16.24
N VAL A 171 5.01 11.10 16.04
CA VAL A 171 5.56 10.60 14.76
C VAL A 171 5.58 9.08 14.77
N TYR A 172 5.29 8.48 13.61
CA TYR A 172 5.33 7.05 13.37
C TYR A 172 6.39 6.71 12.32
N TYR A 173 7.10 5.60 12.51
CA TYR A 173 7.86 4.95 11.45
C TYR A 173 7.02 3.84 10.80
N ALA A 174 7.40 3.46 9.58
CA ALA A 174 6.67 2.44 8.82
C ALA A 174 6.66 1.09 9.55
N GLY A 175 5.48 0.53 9.77
CA GLY A 175 5.26 -0.73 10.48
C GLY A 175 4.91 -0.57 11.96
N LEU A 176 5.16 0.59 12.57
CA LEU A 176 4.79 0.82 13.98
C LEU A 176 3.27 0.78 14.21
N PRO A 177 2.44 1.53 13.43
CA PRO A 177 0.98 1.47 13.61
C PRO A 177 0.44 0.05 13.45
N GLU A 178 0.91 -0.69 12.44
CA GLU A 178 0.48 -2.05 12.16
C GLU A 178 0.90 -3.02 13.27
N HIS A 179 2.09 -2.84 13.84
CA HIS A 179 2.57 -3.64 14.97
C HIS A 179 1.72 -3.42 16.23
N GLU A 180 1.44 -2.15 16.57
CA GLU A 180 0.60 -1.80 17.71
C GLU A 180 -0.84 -2.31 17.54
N GLU A 181 -1.41 -2.14 16.35
CA GLU A 181 -2.75 -2.64 16.01
C GLU A 181 -2.80 -4.17 16.04
N SER A 182 -1.73 -4.86 15.62
CA SER A 182 -1.64 -6.31 15.71
C SER A 182 -1.67 -6.79 17.15
N ILE A 183 -0.99 -6.09 18.07
CA ILE A 183 -1.03 -6.40 19.50
C ILE A 183 -2.43 -6.16 20.07
N ASP A 184 -3.05 -5.02 19.76
CA ASP A 184 -4.40 -4.70 20.25
C ASP A 184 -5.42 -5.74 19.77
N ARG A 185 -5.44 -6.04 18.46
CA ARG A 185 -6.38 -7.01 17.86
C ARG A 185 -6.13 -8.44 18.30
N HIS A 186 -4.89 -8.81 18.62
CA HIS A 186 -4.60 -10.12 19.20
C HIS A 186 -5.22 -10.27 20.61
N ASN A 187 -5.21 -9.18 21.39
CA ASN A 187 -5.71 -9.19 22.76
C ASN A 187 -7.21 -8.91 22.88
N ARG A 188 -7.79 -8.14 21.95
CA ARG A 188 -9.17 -7.62 22.04
C ARG A 188 -10.09 -8.08 20.91
N GLY A 189 -9.55 -8.86 19.96
CA GLY A 189 -10.28 -9.31 18.78
C GLY A 189 -10.22 -8.31 17.62
N ILE A 190 -10.62 -8.78 16.43
CA ILE A 190 -10.63 -7.97 15.21
C ILE A 190 -12.02 -7.33 15.08
N PRO A 191 -12.13 -5.99 15.00
CA PRO A 191 -13.41 -5.36 14.76
C PRO A 191 -13.86 -5.63 13.32
N LEU A 192 -15.06 -6.18 13.16
CA LEU A 192 -15.69 -6.44 11.86
C LEU A 192 -16.92 -5.57 11.68
N GLN A 193 -17.09 -5.01 10.48
CA GLN A 193 -18.33 -4.33 10.10
C GLN A 193 -19.48 -5.34 9.98
N LYS A 194 -20.71 -4.89 10.25
CA LYS A 194 -21.89 -5.75 10.22
C LYS A 194 -22.03 -6.47 8.88
N GLU A 195 -21.78 -5.80 7.78
CA GLU A 195 -21.88 -6.33 6.43
C GLU A 195 -20.89 -7.48 6.19
N VAL A 196 -19.70 -7.42 6.81
CA VAL A 196 -18.70 -8.49 6.75
C VAL A 196 -19.14 -9.69 7.56
N VAL A 197 -19.71 -9.46 8.75
CA VAL A 197 -20.28 -10.53 9.59
C VAL A 197 -21.44 -11.24 8.88
N ASP A 198 -22.36 -10.46 8.29
CA ASP A 198 -23.51 -11.00 7.55
C ASP A 198 -23.03 -11.81 6.31
N TRP A 199 -21.95 -11.37 5.64
CA TRP A 199 -21.32 -12.13 4.55
C TRP A 199 -20.73 -13.46 5.01
N PHE A 200 -20.02 -13.48 6.15
CA PHE A 200 -19.51 -14.71 6.75
C PHE A 200 -20.66 -15.65 7.14
N ASP A 201 -21.71 -15.15 7.78
CA ASP A 201 -22.86 -15.97 8.17
C ASP A 201 -23.53 -16.64 6.97
N LYS A 202 -23.73 -15.88 5.89
CA LYS A 202 -24.30 -16.43 4.65
C LYS A 202 -23.39 -17.52 4.05
N THR A 203 -22.09 -17.24 3.97
CA THR A 203 -21.12 -18.15 3.33
C THR A 203 -20.93 -19.42 4.15
N THR A 204 -20.78 -19.30 5.48
CA THR A 204 -20.63 -20.46 6.37
C THR A 204 -21.86 -21.36 6.35
N ALA A 205 -23.07 -20.79 6.30
CA ALA A 205 -24.30 -21.55 6.12
C ALA A 205 -24.38 -22.28 4.76
N GLU A 206 -23.87 -21.68 3.67
CA GLU A 206 -23.84 -22.33 2.35
C GLU A 206 -22.94 -23.57 2.31
N PHE A 207 -21.87 -23.58 3.12
CA PHE A 207 -20.88 -24.66 3.18
C PHE A 207 -21.04 -25.58 4.41
N ASP A 208 -22.10 -25.43 5.21
CA ASP A 208 -22.34 -26.17 6.46
C ASP A 208 -21.16 -26.07 7.47
N ILE A 209 -20.54 -24.89 7.55
CA ILE A 209 -19.43 -24.57 8.48
C ILE A 209 -19.99 -23.78 9.69
N PRO A 210 -19.50 -23.98 10.92
CA PRO A 210 -19.89 -23.16 12.07
C PRO A 210 -19.68 -21.66 11.85
N HIS A 211 -20.60 -20.86 12.40
CA HIS A 211 -20.49 -19.40 12.42
C HIS A 211 -19.29 -18.92 13.24
N LEU A 212 -18.85 -17.69 12.97
CA LEU A 212 -17.82 -17.01 13.77
C LEU A 212 -18.26 -16.85 15.23
N GLU A 213 -17.37 -17.18 16.17
CA GLU A 213 -17.51 -16.85 17.59
C GLU A 213 -17.35 -15.34 17.77
N ARG A 214 -18.22 -14.72 18.59
CA ARG A 214 -18.34 -13.27 18.75
C ARG A 214 -18.22 -12.85 20.20
#